data_AF-A0A151S1C9-F1
#
_entry.id   AF-A0A151S1C9-F1
#
_cell.length_a   1.000
_cell.length_b   1.000
_cell.length_c   1.000
_cell.angle_alpha   90.00
_cell.angle_beta   90.00
_cell.angle_gamma   90.00
#
_symmetry.space_group_name_H-M   'P 1'
#
loop_
_entity.id
_entity.type
_entity.pdbx_description
1 polymer ?
#
loop_
_entity_poly.entity_id
_entity_poly.type
_entity_poly.pdbx_seq_one_letter_code
_entity_poly.pdbx_strand_id
1 'polypeptide(L)'
;MKCFDEFITEAVLVDLPLVGKKYTWYKIDGKCMSRLDKFLVLNAWLSHWPHTTQWGLSRSVSDHCAILLKNEDINWGPKPFRVLDCWRGDARYAVFVRSQWKELDVEGRVTFVLKEKLKLLKCRLLEVVQRKEWRAQLCASLTLKDNLLFQKSRLNWLQARDANSKFFHACINCRRLKNEIRSLKVANERYNEPSTIKEEVKGFFEGNFRECLHARPRLQGTDFKTLSEEDVVTLILPFSDEEVKNAVWDCEGSKSPGPDGFNFTFIKDFWDDIKGDFLAF
;
A
#
# COMPACT_ATOMS: atom_id res chain seq x y z
N MET A 1 -9.98 -25.46 14.59
CA MET A 1 -9.24 -24.55 13.67
C MET A 1 -8.07 -23.87 14.38
N LYS A 2 -8.25 -23.23 15.55
CA LYS A 2 -7.16 -22.55 16.27
C LYS A 2 -5.86 -23.36 16.43
N CYS A 3 -5.92 -24.60 16.91
CA CYS A 3 -4.71 -25.45 17.03
C CYS A 3 -3.98 -25.71 15.70
N PHE A 4 -4.70 -25.75 14.58
CA PHE A 4 -4.10 -25.95 13.26
C PHE A 4 -3.49 -24.64 12.72
N ASP A 5 -4.13 -23.51 12.98
CA ASP A 5 -3.59 -22.19 12.64
C ASP A 5 -2.33 -21.86 13.48
N GLU A 6 -2.32 -22.28 14.75
CA GLU A 6 -1.16 -22.24 15.65
C GLU A 6 -0.02 -23.10 15.09
N PHE A 7 -0.30 -24.36 14.73
CA PHE A 7 0.68 -25.24 14.08
C PHE A 7 1.28 -24.63 12.81
N ILE A 8 0.46 -24.07 11.92
CA ILE A 8 0.94 -23.41 10.68
C ILE A 8 1.90 -22.26 11.04
N THR A 9 1.55 -21.49 12.07
CA THR A 9 2.36 -20.34 12.51
C THR A 9 3.67 -20.79 13.15
N GLU A 10 3.63 -21.77 14.05
CA GLU A 10 4.81 -22.33 14.72
C GLU A 10 5.76 -23.02 13.74
N ALA A 11 5.22 -23.75 12.76
CA ALA A 11 5.99 -24.38 11.70
C ALA A 11 6.48 -23.39 10.62
N VAL A 12 6.13 -22.11 10.72
CA VAL A 12 6.47 -21.04 9.76
C VAL A 12 6.05 -21.41 8.32
N LEU A 13 4.88 -22.06 8.22
CA LEU A 13 4.27 -22.45 6.96
C LEU A 13 3.34 -21.34 6.46
N VAL A 14 3.17 -21.28 5.14
CA VAL A 14 2.25 -20.35 4.49
C VAL A 14 1.08 -21.13 3.91
N ASP A 15 -0.13 -20.86 4.42
CA ASP A 15 -1.39 -21.29 3.78
C ASP A 15 -1.66 -20.39 2.56
N LEU A 16 -1.53 -20.97 1.37
CA LEU A 16 -1.74 -20.25 0.12
C LEU A 16 -3.21 -19.87 -0.06
N PRO A 17 -3.53 -18.69 -0.62
CA PRO A 17 -4.91 -18.34 -0.89
C PRO A 17 -5.52 -19.24 -1.98
N LEU A 18 -6.77 -19.67 -1.77
CA LEU A 18 -7.55 -20.42 -2.76
C LEU A 18 -8.17 -19.47 -3.77
N VAL A 19 -7.78 -19.66 -5.03
CA VAL A 19 -8.26 -18.88 -6.18
C VAL A 19 -9.25 -19.73 -6.97
N GLY A 20 -10.20 -19.07 -7.64
CA GLY A 20 -11.23 -19.74 -8.46
C GLY A 20 -12.42 -20.27 -7.65
N LYS A 21 -12.22 -20.75 -6.42
CA LYS A 21 -13.30 -21.18 -5.51
C LYS A 21 -13.06 -20.72 -4.08
N LYS A 22 -14.12 -20.71 -3.28
CA LYS A 22 -14.04 -20.42 -1.83
C LYS A 22 -13.90 -21.69 -0.99
N TYR A 23 -14.41 -22.81 -1.48
CA TYR A 23 -14.50 -24.07 -0.74
C TYR A 23 -13.94 -25.20 -1.60
N THR A 24 -13.37 -26.20 -0.92
CA THR A 24 -12.83 -27.41 -1.56
C THR A 24 -13.69 -28.61 -1.25
N TRP A 25 -14.55 -28.54 -0.24
CA TRP A 25 -15.49 -29.60 0.11
C TRP A 25 -16.91 -29.05 0.18
N TYR A 26 -17.85 -29.85 -0.29
CA TYR A 26 -19.27 -29.54 -0.34
C TYR A 26 -20.05 -30.74 0.16
N LYS A 27 -20.89 -30.54 1.17
CA LYS A 27 -21.87 -31.56 1.56
C LYS A 27 -22.76 -31.89 0.36
N ILE A 28 -23.18 -33.15 0.25
CA ILE A 28 -23.99 -33.66 -0.86
C ILE A 28 -25.28 -32.83 -1.07
N ASP A 29 -25.88 -32.36 0.03
CA ASP A 29 -27.08 -31.51 0.02
C ASP A 29 -26.81 -30.03 -0.35
N GLY A 30 -25.56 -29.64 -0.55
CA GLY A 30 -25.12 -28.28 -0.87
C GLY A 30 -25.27 -27.25 0.26
N LYS A 31 -25.78 -27.64 1.43
CA LYS A 31 -26.08 -26.72 2.54
C LYS A 31 -24.86 -26.34 3.36
N CYS A 32 -23.82 -27.16 3.33
CA CYS A 32 -22.58 -26.93 4.06
C CYS A 32 -21.39 -27.04 3.12
N MET A 33 -20.44 -26.12 3.27
CA MET A 33 -19.23 -26.04 2.45
C MET A 33 -18.06 -25.68 3.35
N SER A 34 -16.89 -26.24 3.06
CA SER A 34 -15.68 -25.99 3.85
C SER A 34 -14.42 -26.04 2.97
N ARG A 35 -13.35 -25.39 3.41
CA ARG A 35 -12.04 -25.48 2.78
C ARG A 35 -11.17 -26.44 3.61
N LEU A 36 -11.18 -27.71 3.22
CA LEU A 36 -10.46 -28.78 3.91
C LEU A 36 -9.10 -29.07 3.24
N ASP A 37 -8.99 -28.80 1.94
CA ASP A 37 -7.83 -29.13 1.13
C ASP A 37 -6.95 -27.89 0.93
N LYS A 38 -5.66 -28.00 1.28
CA LYS A 38 -4.72 -26.88 1.33
C LYS A 38 -3.32 -27.32 0.93
N PHE A 39 -2.61 -26.46 0.22
CA PHE A 39 -1.15 -26.56 0.10
C PHE A 39 -0.52 -25.64 1.14
N LEU A 40 0.31 -26.21 2.01
CA LEU A 40 1.15 -25.47 2.94
C LEU A 40 2.56 -25.44 2.38
N VAL A 41 3.13 -24.25 2.20
CA VAL A 41 4.47 -24.09 1.62
C VAL A 41 5.42 -23.39 2.58
N LEU A 42 6.71 -23.71 2.48
CA LEU A 42 7.76 -23.01 3.21
C LEU A 42 7.97 -21.61 2.63
N ASN A 43 8.41 -20.66 3.45
CA ASN A 43 8.76 -19.33 2.96
C ASN A 43 9.89 -19.35 1.89
N ALA A 44 10.80 -20.32 1.98
CA ALA A 44 11.84 -20.55 0.97
C ALA A 44 11.26 -20.91 -0.41
N TRP A 45 10.12 -21.61 -0.46
CA TRP A 45 9.39 -21.88 -1.70
C TRP A 45 8.95 -20.56 -2.36
N LEU A 46 8.33 -19.67 -1.60
CA LEU A 46 7.87 -18.36 -2.10
C LEU A 46 9.01 -17.41 -2.48
N SER A 47 10.23 -17.70 -2.07
CA SER A 47 11.41 -16.96 -2.52
C SER A 47 11.79 -17.33 -3.96
N HIS A 48 11.54 -18.59 -4.36
CA HIS A 48 11.79 -19.09 -5.71
C HIS A 48 10.56 -18.94 -6.62
N TRP A 49 9.37 -19.15 -6.06
CA TRP A 49 8.07 -19.07 -6.76
C TRP A 49 7.12 -18.10 -6.06
N PRO A 50 7.38 -16.79 -6.15
CA PRO A 50 6.69 -15.75 -5.36
C PRO A 50 5.20 -15.60 -5.66
N HIS A 51 4.76 -16.08 -6.82
CA HIS A 51 3.38 -16.01 -7.29
C HIS A 51 2.66 -17.36 -7.22
N THR A 52 3.12 -18.25 -6.32
CA THR A 52 2.46 -19.53 -6.10
C THR A 52 1.04 -19.32 -5.57
N THR A 53 0.11 -20.08 -6.13
CA THR A 53 -1.33 -20.04 -5.86
C THR A 53 -1.86 -21.46 -5.76
N GLN A 54 -2.96 -21.65 -5.02
CA GLN A 54 -3.74 -22.88 -5.13
C GLN A 54 -5.08 -22.58 -5.82
N TRP A 55 -5.37 -23.29 -6.90
CA TRP A 55 -6.56 -23.08 -7.72
C TRP A 55 -7.58 -24.19 -7.48
N GLY A 56 -8.80 -23.84 -7.09
CA GLY A 56 -9.89 -24.79 -6.93
C GLY A 56 -10.54 -25.13 -8.26
N LEU A 57 -10.46 -26.40 -8.67
CA LEU A 57 -11.08 -26.88 -9.90
C LEU A 57 -12.60 -27.05 -9.75
N SER A 58 -13.29 -27.16 -10.88
CA SER A 58 -14.72 -27.45 -10.91
C SER A 58 -15.03 -28.76 -10.19
N ARG A 59 -16.17 -28.80 -9.49
CA ARG A 59 -16.58 -30.00 -8.78
C ARG A 59 -17.06 -31.00 -9.83
N SER A 60 -16.56 -32.22 -9.77
CA SER A 60 -17.04 -33.33 -10.59
C SER A 60 -18.00 -34.19 -9.77
N VAL A 61 -17.77 -35.50 -9.72
CA VAL A 61 -18.58 -36.49 -8.99
C VAL A 61 -18.25 -36.59 -7.49
N SER A 62 -17.08 -36.09 -7.07
CA SER A 62 -16.68 -36.07 -5.66
C SER A 62 -17.32 -34.90 -4.91
N ASP A 63 -17.55 -35.09 -3.62
CA ASP A 63 -17.86 -34.03 -2.65
C ASP A 63 -16.66 -33.08 -2.42
N HIS A 64 -15.46 -33.49 -2.84
CA HIS A 64 -14.27 -32.65 -2.92
C HIS A 64 -14.08 -32.03 -4.32
N CYS A 65 -13.45 -30.85 -4.35
CA CYS A 65 -12.90 -30.19 -5.52
C CYS A 65 -11.39 -30.37 -5.50
N ALA A 66 -10.84 -30.94 -6.56
CA ALA A 66 -9.39 -30.99 -6.74
C ALA A 66 -8.79 -29.57 -6.71
N ILE A 67 -7.61 -29.45 -6.09
CA ILE A 67 -6.84 -28.21 -6.04
C ILE A 67 -5.54 -28.36 -6.82
N LEU A 68 -5.19 -27.33 -7.58
CA LEU A 68 -3.97 -27.28 -8.39
C LEU A 68 -3.00 -26.24 -7.82
N LEU A 69 -1.74 -26.62 -7.62
CA LEU A 69 -0.69 -25.66 -7.30
C LEU A 69 -0.18 -25.02 -8.60
N LYS A 70 -0.21 -23.69 -8.69
CA LYS A 70 0.12 -22.94 -9.91
C LYS A 70 0.98 -21.73 -9.56
N ASN A 71 2.06 -21.49 -10.31
CA ASN A 71 2.86 -20.28 -10.20
C ASN A 71 2.75 -19.51 -11.52
N GLU A 72 2.09 -18.35 -11.49
CA GLU A 72 1.90 -17.49 -12.66
C GLU A 72 2.26 -16.05 -12.34
N ASP A 73 3.11 -15.48 -13.16
CA ASP A 73 3.49 -14.08 -13.06
C ASP A 73 2.40 -13.21 -13.70
N ILE A 74 1.62 -12.56 -12.85
CA ILE A 74 0.58 -11.63 -13.27
C ILE A 74 1.15 -10.21 -13.25
N ASN A 75 1.31 -9.60 -14.43
CA ASN A 75 1.86 -8.26 -14.55
C ASN A 75 0.80 -7.17 -14.28
N TRP A 76 0.82 -6.60 -13.07
CA TRP A 76 -0.03 -5.47 -12.69
C TRP A 76 0.51 -4.10 -13.15
N GLY A 77 1.64 -4.06 -13.84
CA GLY A 77 2.36 -2.85 -14.22
C GLY A 77 3.44 -2.46 -13.19
N PRO A 78 4.02 -1.26 -13.32
CA PRO A 78 5.10 -0.81 -12.45
C PRO A 78 4.61 -0.70 -11.00
N LYS A 79 5.45 -1.17 -10.06
CA LYS A 79 5.16 -1.02 -8.63
C LYS A 79 5.14 0.46 -8.26
N PRO A 80 4.13 0.94 -7.52
CA PRO A 80 4.10 2.33 -7.09
C PRO A 80 5.26 2.62 -6.16
N PHE A 81 5.92 3.76 -6.36
CA PHE A 81 6.91 4.29 -5.43
C PHE A 81 6.23 4.61 -4.09
N ARG A 82 6.95 4.34 -3.00
CA ARG A 82 6.59 4.77 -1.65
C ARG A 82 7.86 5.16 -0.91
N VAL A 83 7.85 6.31 -0.26
CA VAL A 83 8.89 6.66 0.70
C VAL A 83 8.89 5.63 1.83
N LEU A 84 10.08 5.15 2.19
CA LEU A 84 10.25 4.21 3.29
C LEU A 84 10.68 4.95 4.56
N ASP A 85 10.04 4.65 5.68
CA ASP A 85 10.35 5.28 6.96
C ASP A 85 11.81 5.05 7.39
N CYS A 86 12.45 3.97 6.94
CA CYS A 86 13.85 3.69 7.25
C CYS A 86 14.82 4.71 6.64
N TRP A 87 14.44 5.41 5.57
CA TRP A 87 15.26 6.46 4.96
C TRP A 87 15.40 7.69 5.87
N ARG A 88 14.42 7.94 6.75
CA ARG A 88 14.47 9.03 7.73
C ARG A 88 15.63 8.88 8.72
N GLY A 89 16.05 7.64 8.97
CA GLY A 89 17.18 7.35 9.84
C GLY A 89 18.55 7.63 9.21
N ASP A 90 18.60 7.92 7.91
CA ASP A 90 19.82 8.19 7.17
C ASP A 90 20.01 9.71 6.97
N ALA A 91 21.05 10.29 7.57
CA ALA A 91 21.33 11.72 7.44
C ALA A 91 21.47 12.19 5.98
N ARG A 92 21.94 11.30 5.09
CA ARG A 92 22.12 11.60 3.67
C ARG A 92 20.81 11.76 2.94
N TYR A 93 19.76 11.07 3.39
CA TYR A 93 18.42 11.21 2.80
C TYR A 93 17.90 12.64 2.97
N ALA A 94 18.01 13.20 4.18
CA ALA A 94 17.58 14.57 4.42
C ALA A 94 18.41 15.58 3.63
N VAL A 95 19.74 15.41 3.56
CA VAL A 95 20.62 16.27 2.75
C VAL A 95 20.24 16.21 1.27
N PHE A 96 19.99 15.00 0.74
CA PHE A 96 19.61 14.79 -0.64
C PHE A 96 18.26 15.44 -0.97
N VAL A 97 17.23 15.23 -0.16
CA VAL A 97 15.90 15.82 -0.41
C VAL A 97 16.00 17.34 -0.43
N ARG A 98 16.70 17.94 0.53
CA ARG A 98 16.89 19.40 0.59
C ARG A 98 17.66 19.96 -0.59
N SER A 99 18.74 19.30 -1.01
CA SER A 99 19.53 19.76 -2.15
C SER A 99 18.72 19.67 -3.44
N GLN A 100 18.08 18.52 -3.67
CA GLN A 100 17.25 18.32 -4.86
C GLN A 100 16.06 19.27 -4.89
N TRP A 101 15.36 19.49 -3.77
CA TRP A 101 14.22 20.41 -3.76
C TRP A 101 14.62 21.85 -4.15
N LYS A 102 15.80 22.31 -3.69
CA LYS A 102 16.33 23.63 -4.04
C LYS A 102 16.81 23.75 -5.48
N GLU A 103 17.29 22.65 -6.08
CA GLU A 103 17.74 22.61 -7.47
C GLU A 103 16.58 22.52 -8.48
N LEU A 104 15.38 22.14 -8.03
CA LEU A 104 14.22 22.01 -8.90
C LEU A 104 13.61 23.39 -9.21
N ASP A 105 13.89 23.86 -10.43
CA ASP A 105 13.27 25.04 -10.99
C ASP A 105 12.04 24.66 -11.84
N VAL A 106 10.85 24.99 -11.35
CA VAL A 106 9.57 24.67 -12.00
C VAL A 106 8.68 25.89 -11.91
N GLU A 107 8.25 26.40 -13.05
CA GLU A 107 7.34 27.54 -13.15
C GLU A 107 5.91 27.10 -13.47
N GLY A 108 4.93 27.85 -12.98
CA GLY A 108 3.51 27.65 -13.29
C GLY A 108 2.59 28.01 -12.12
N ARG A 109 1.35 27.55 -12.20
CA ARG A 109 0.41 27.66 -11.07
C ARG A 109 0.94 26.85 -9.88
N VAL A 110 0.68 27.31 -8.66
CA VAL A 110 1.12 26.70 -7.39
C VAL A 110 0.91 25.19 -7.36
N THR A 111 -0.30 24.74 -7.70
CA THR A 111 -0.65 23.31 -7.73
C THR A 111 0.15 22.51 -8.76
N PHE A 112 0.53 23.14 -9.88
CA PHE A 112 1.36 22.52 -10.91
C PHE A 112 2.82 22.44 -10.45
N VAL A 113 3.36 23.52 -9.88
CA VAL A 113 4.73 23.59 -9.35
C VAL A 113 4.94 22.52 -8.29
N LEU A 114 4.07 22.46 -7.28
CA LEU A 114 4.17 21.47 -6.20
C LEU A 114 4.09 20.04 -6.74
N LYS A 115 3.11 19.76 -7.61
CA LYS A 115 2.92 18.45 -8.23
C LYS A 115 4.16 18.01 -9.02
N GLU A 116 4.72 18.88 -9.86
CA GLU A 116 5.87 18.53 -10.68
C GLU A 116 7.17 18.45 -9.89
N LYS A 117 7.38 19.31 -8.88
CA LYS A 117 8.52 19.17 -7.95
C LYS A 117 8.49 17.82 -7.23
N LEU A 118 7.34 17.40 -6.68
CA LEU A 118 7.18 16.08 -6.06
C LEU A 118 7.45 14.94 -7.05
N LYS A 119 6.93 15.05 -8.28
CA LYS A 119 7.17 14.06 -9.33
C LYS A 119 8.66 13.95 -9.71
N LEU A 120 9.35 15.07 -9.86
CA LEU A 120 10.78 15.09 -10.18
C LEU A 120 11.62 14.56 -9.00
N LEU A 121 11.30 14.95 -7.77
CA LEU A 121 11.95 14.41 -6.57
C LEU A 121 11.80 12.89 -6.49
N LYS A 122 10.61 12.35 -6.77
CA LYS A 122 10.37 10.91 -6.87
C LYS A 122 11.29 10.25 -7.90
N CYS A 123 11.44 10.82 -9.09
CA CYS A 123 12.34 10.30 -10.11
C CYS A 123 13.79 10.26 -9.62
N ARG A 124 14.27 11.36 -9.02
CA ARG A 124 15.62 11.47 -8.44
C ARG A 124 15.85 10.46 -7.32
N LEU A 125 14.89 10.29 -6.42
CA LEU A 125 14.95 9.30 -5.35
C LEU A 125 15.01 7.87 -5.91
N LEU A 126 14.19 7.55 -6.93
CA LEU A 126 14.21 6.25 -7.57
C LEU A 126 15.57 5.95 -8.23
N GLU A 127 16.19 6.92 -8.88
CA GLU A 127 17.52 6.79 -9.46
C GLU A 127 18.57 6.46 -8.40
N VAL A 128 18.57 7.18 -7.27
CA VAL A 128 19.54 6.97 -6.18
C VAL A 128 19.31 5.64 -5.48
N VAL A 129 18.06 5.28 -5.19
CA VAL A 129 17.71 4.01 -4.54
C VAL A 129 18.03 2.80 -5.42
N GLN A 130 18.02 2.96 -6.74
CA GLN A 130 18.47 1.90 -7.65
C GLN A 130 19.99 1.70 -7.64
N ARG A 131 20.78 2.70 -7.22
CA ARG A 131 22.24 2.56 -7.11
C ARG A 131 22.57 1.53 -6.02
N LYS A 132 23.30 0.47 -6.40
CA LYS A 132 23.72 -0.62 -5.49
C LYS A 132 24.41 -0.10 -4.24
N GLU A 133 25.19 0.97 -4.39
CA GLU A 133 25.98 1.57 -3.31
C GLU A 133 25.12 2.18 -2.20
N TRP A 134 24.06 2.93 -2.54
CA TRP A 134 23.14 3.49 -1.54
C TRP A 134 22.46 2.38 -0.74
N ARG A 135 21.99 1.33 -1.43
CA ARG A 135 21.40 0.15 -0.80
C ARG A 135 22.37 -0.55 0.14
N ALA A 136 23.60 -0.80 -0.32
CA ALA A 136 24.62 -1.45 0.49
C ALA A 136 24.97 -0.64 1.75
N GLN A 137 25.14 0.68 1.61
CA GLN A 137 25.47 1.57 2.72
C GLN A 137 24.30 1.73 3.69
N LEU A 138 23.06 1.83 3.20
CA LEU A 138 21.87 1.85 4.05
C LEU A 138 21.74 0.54 4.84
N CYS A 139 21.91 -0.61 4.18
CA CYS A 139 21.94 -1.91 4.85
C CYS A 139 23.04 -1.95 5.92
N ALA A 140 24.26 -1.52 5.60
CA ALA A 140 25.36 -1.48 6.56
C ALA A 140 25.05 -0.59 7.78
N SER A 141 24.47 0.60 7.56
CA SER A 141 24.09 1.53 8.64
C SER A 141 23.00 0.94 9.54
N LEU A 142 21.99 0.28 8.97
CA LEU A 142 20.93 -0.39 9.72
C LEU A 142 21.51 -1.57 10.54
N THR A 143 22.33 -2.42 9.92
CA THR A 143 22.99 -3.53 10.60
C THR A 143 23.88 -3.05 11.75
N LEU A 144 24.62 -1.94 11.58
CA LEU A 144 25.45 -1.39 12.64
C LEU A 144 24.60 -0.88 13.82
N LYS A 145 23.47 -0.22 13.54
CA LYS A 145 22.53 0.24 14.57
C LYS A 145 21.93 -0.94 15.35
N ASP A 146 21.52 -2.00 14.65
CA ASP A 146 21.01 -3.22 15.26
C ASP A 146 22.07 -3.89 16.15
N ASN A 147 23.31 -3.98 15.66
CA ASN A 147 24.44 -4.52 16.43
C ASN A 147 24.73 -3.70 17.70
N LEU A 148 24.66 -2.37 17.63
CA LEU A 148 24.86 -1.49 18.79
C LEU A 148 23.76 -1.70 19.84
N LEU A 149 22.50 -1.75 19.40
CA LEU A 149 21.36 -2.03 20.29
C LEU A 149 21.47 -3.41 20.93
N PHE A 150 21.91 -4.41 20.15
CA PHE A 150 22.19 -5.74 20.66
C PHE A 150 23.24 -5.71 21.78
N GLN A 151 24.40 -5.08 21.55
CA GLN A 151 25.45 -4.93 22.57
C GLN A 151 24.95 -4.23 23.84
N LYS A 152 24.15 -3.17 23.69
CA LYS A 152 23.57 -2.42 24.82
C LYS A 152 22.57 -3.24 25.64
N SER A 153 21.85 -4.17 25.01
CA SER A 153 20.84 -4.98 25.71
C SER A 153 21.43 -6.03 26.66
N ARG A 154 22.74 -6.35 26.56
CA ARG A 154 23.44 -7.39 27.34
C ARG A 154 22.79 -8.78 27.26
N LEU A 155 21.97 -9.03 26.24
CA LEU A 155 21.33 -10.32 26.01
C LEU A 155 22.35 -11.32 25.44
N ASN A 156 22.85 -12.20 26.30
CA ASN A 156 23.60 -13.38 25.91
C ASN A 156 22.58 -14.49 25.59
N TRP A 157 22.62 -15.07 24.39
CA TRP A 157 21.85 -16.26 23.95
C TRP A 157 20.39 -16.07 23.48
N LEU A 158 20.19 -15.43 22.33
CA LEU A 158 19.27 -15.96 21.32
C LEU A 158 20.11 -16.85 20.40
N GLN A 159 20.29 -18.10 20.82
CA GLN A 159 21.05 -19.12 20.09
C GLN A 159 20.62 -19.16 18.63
N ALA A 160 21.61 -18.98 17.75
CA ALA A 160 21.54 -19.11 16.30
C ALA A 160 20.66 -18.10 15.54
N ARG A 161 21.21 -16.90 15.31
CA ARG A 161 21.38 -16.40 13.94
C ARG A 161 20.12 -16.14 13.09
N ASP A 162 18.95 -15.95 13.69
CA ASP A 162 17.81 -15.35 12.99
C ASP A 162 17.42 -14.09 13.75
N ALA A 163 17.62 -12.93 13.12
CA ALA A 163 16.93 -11.71 13.48
C ALA A 163 15.43 -11.85 13.13
N ASN A 164 14.81 -12.97 13.54
CA ASN A 164 13.51 -13.51 13.15
C ASN A 164 13.08 -13.14 11.71
N SER A 165 14.04 -13.08 10.78
CA SER A 165 13.86 -12.46 9.48
C SER A 165 12.96 -13.35 8.65
N LYS A 166 13.13 -14.68 8.78
CA LYS A 166 12.28 -15.67 8.14
C LYS A 166 10.82 -15.53 8.54
N PHE A 167 10.53 -15.30 9.82
CA PHE A 167 9.17 -15.07 10.30
C PHE A 167 8.60 -13.78 9.73
N PHE A 168 9.35 -12.67 9.79
CA PHE A 168 8.88 -11.40 9.23
C PHE A 168 8.69 -11.48 7.70
N HIS A 169 9.59 -12.16 6.99
CA HIS A 169 9.45 -12.44 5.56
C HIS A 169 8.23 -13.33 5.28
N ALA A 170 7.99 -14.35 6.12
CA ALA A 170 6.77 -15.17 6.04
C ALA A 170 5.52 -14.31 6.26
N CYS A 171 5.49 -13.45 7.28
CA CYS A 171 4.39 -12.52 7.51
C CYS A 171 4.17 -11.55 6.34
N ILE A 172 5.25 -10.98 5.77
CA ILE A 172 5.20 -10.09 4.60
C ILE A 172 4.64 -10.84 3.39
N ASN A 173 5.14 -12.05 3.11
CA ASN A 173 4.67 -12.86 2.00
C ASN A 173 3.21 -13.28 2.19
N CYS A 174 2.80 -13.70 3.39
CA CYS A 174 1.41 -13.96 3.75
C CYS A 174 0.52 -12.74 3.49
N ARG A 175 0.93 -11.55 3.93
CA ARG A 175 0.20 -10.30 3.68
C ARG A 175 0.13 -9.98 2.19
N ARG A 176 1.24 -10.12 1.47
CA ARG A 176 1.31 -9.91 0.02
C ARG A 176 0.33 -10.81 -0.72
N LEU A 177 0.33 -12.10 -0.41
CA LEU A 177 -0.56 -13.09 -1.01
C LEU A 177 -2.05 -12.82 -0.67
N LYS A 178 -2.35 -12.38 0.55
CA LYS A 178 -3.72 -12.03 0.97
C LYS A 178 -4.25 -10.75 0.33
N ASN A 179 -3.38 -9.76 0.13
CA ASN A 179 -3.75 -8.46 -0.42
C ASN A 179 -3.68 -8.39 -1.95
N GLU A 180 -3.15 -9.43 -2.59
CA GLU A 180 -3.09 -9.51 -4.05
C GLU A 180 -4.49 -9.74 -4.63
N ILE A 181 -4.94 -8.82 -5.48
CA ILE A 181 -6.17 -9.02 -6.26
C ILE A 181 -5.81 -9.99 -7.38
N ARG A 182 -6.39 -11.20 -7.36
CA ARG A 182 -6.12 -12.24 -8.37
C ARG A 182 -7.25 -12.46 -9.35
N SER A 183 -8.48 -12.19 -8.91
CA SER A 183 -9.66 -12.28 -9.75
C SER A 183 -10.73 -11.35 -9.21
N LEU A 184 -11.46 -10.71 -10.11
CA LEU A 184 -12.65 -9.95 -9.79
C LEU A 184 -13.88 -10.73 -10.27
N LYS A 185 -14.91 -10.84 -9.44
CA LYS A 185 -16.21 -11.38 -9.84
C LYS A 185 -17.21 -10.24 -9.90
N VAL A 186 -17.74 -9.97 -11.09
CA VAL A 186 -18.80 -8.98 -11.31
C VAL A 186 -20.01 -9.74 -11.83
N ALA A 187 -21.15 -9.62 -11.13
CA ALA A 187 -22.34 -10.44 -11.38
C ALA A 187 -22.03 -11.95 -11.46
N ASN A 188 -22.09 -12.55 -12.65
CA ASN A 188 -21.79 -13.96 -12.90
C ASN A 188 -20.48 -14.20 -13.66
N GLU A 189 -19.79 -13.14 -14.08
CA GLU A 189 -18.55 -13.24 -14.83
C GLU A 189 -17.33 -13.07 -13.91
N ARG A 190 -16.23 -13.68 -14.30
CA ARG A 190 -14.96 -13.60 -13.56
C ARG A 190 -13.85 -13.13 -14.48
N TYR A 191 -13.18 -12.08 -14.04
CA TYR A 191 -12.03 -11.49 -14.69
C TYR A 191 -10.77 -11.89 -13.92
N ASN A 192 -9.79 -12.45 -14.62
CA ASN A 192 -8.51 -12.88 -14.03
C ASN A 192 -7.32 -12.08 -14.59
N GLU A 193 -7.53 -11.31 -15.65
CA GLU A 193 -6.46 -10.54 -16.29
C GLU A 193 -6.39 -9.12 -15.70
N PRO A 194 -5.20 -8.59 -15.36
CA PRO A 194 -5.07 -7.25 -14.77
C PRO A 194 -5.67 -6.12 -15.59
N SER A 195 -5.59 -6.21 -16.93
CA SER A 195 -6.16 -5.22 -17.86
C SER A 195 -7.68 -5.11 -17.67
N THR A 196 -8.38 -6.23 -17.79
CA THR A 196 -9.83 -6.32 -17.61
C THR A 196 -10.27 -5.98 -16.19
N ILE A 197 -9.54 -6.45 -15.16
CA ILE A 197 -9.85 -6.09 -13.76
C ILE A 197 -9.73 -4.57 -13.54
N LYS A 198 -8.70 -3.92 -14.09
CA LYS A 198 -8.52 -2.46 -13.96
C LYS A 198 -9.66 -1.70 -14.63
N GLU A 199 -10.10 -2.15 -15.80
CA GLU A 199 -11.20 -1.54 -16.54
C GLU A 199 -12.53 -1.65 -15.79
N GLU A 200 -12.85 -2.85 -15.29
CA GLU A 200 -14.05 -3.09 -14.48
C GLU A 200 -14.07 -2.25 -13.18
N VAL A 201 -12.94 -2.21 -12.46
CA VAL A 201 -12.83 -1.38 -11.24
C VAL A 201 -12.99 0.09 -11.57
N LYS A 202 -12.34 0.57 -12.65
CA LYS A 202 -12.49 1.95 -13.11
C LYS A 202 -13.95 2.25 -13.44
N GLY A 203 -14.60 1.41 -14.25
CA GLY A 203 -15.99 1.59 -14.66
C GLY A 203 -16.97 1.62 -13.49
N PHE A 204 -16.75 0.75 -12.50
CA PHE A 204 -17.55 0.74 -11.26
C PHE A 204 -17.47 2.07 -10.51
N PHE A 205 -16.26 2.57 -10.26
CA PHE A 205 -16.11 3.85 -9.56
C PHE A 205 -16.55 5.03 -10.43
N GLU A 206 -16.26 5.02 -11.72
CA GLU A 206 -16.73 6.06 -12.64
C GLU A 206 -18.25 6.16 -12.65
N GLY A 207 -18.96 5.03 -12.63
CA GLY A 207 -20.42 5.00 -12.45
C GLY A 207 -20.89 5.59 -11.12
N ASN A 208 -20.20 5.29 -10.02
CA ASN A 208 -20.54 5.82 -8.70
C ASN A 208 -20.33 7.35 -8.59
N PHE A 209 -19.37 7.89 -9.35
CA PHE A 209 -19.07 9.32 -9.39
C PHE A 209 -19.76 10.06 -10.54
N ARG A 210 -20.56 9.37 -11.37
CA ARG A 210 -21.41 10.01 -12.39
C ARG A 210 -22.68 10.53 -11.73
N GLU A 211 -23.00 11.79 -11.99
CA GLU A 211 -24.28 12.37 -11.57
C GLU A 211 -25.41 11.79 -12.44
N CYS A 212 -26.29 10.99 -11.84
CA CYS A 212 -27.46 10.41 -12.52
C CYS A 212 -28.70 11.32 -12.51
N LEU A 213 -28.60 12.52 -11.92
CA LEU A 213 -29.70 13.48 -11.87
C LEU A 213 -29.76 14.28 -13.17
N HIS A 214 -30.68 13.91 -14.06
CA HIS A 214 -30.93 14.63 -15.32
C HIS A 214 -31.52 16.04 -15.11
N ALA A 215 -32.17 16.27 -13.96
CA ALA A 215 -32.67 17.57 -13.55
C ALA A 215 -32.31 17.78 -12.08
N ARG A 216 -31.34 18.66 -11.81
CA ARG A 216 -31.01 19.08 -10.45
C ARG A 216 -32.19 19.90 -9.92
N PRO A 217 -32.85 19.49 -8.82
CA PRO A 217 -33.94 20.26 -8.26
C PRO A 217 -33.45 21.67 -7.93
N ARG A 218 -34.16 22.67 -8.42
CA ARG A 218 -33.89 24.06 -8.05
C ARG A 218 -34.44 24.25 -6.64
N LEU A 219 -33.58 24.61 -5.71
CA LEU A 219 -33.96 24.92 -4.34
C LEU A 219 -34.64 26.31 -4.27
N GLN A 220 -35.70 26.51 -5.04
CA GLN A 220 -36.49 27.74 -5.04
C GLN A 220 -37.59 27.64 -3.99
N GLY A 221 -37.76 28.68 -3.17
CA GLY A 221 -38.84 28.76 -2.17
C GLY A 221 -38.51 28.20 -0.78
N THR A 222 -37.26 27.81 -0.51
CA THR A 222 -36.79 27.45 0.83
C THR A 222 -35.92 28.56 1.40
N ASP A 223 -36.27 29.05 2.59
CA ASP A 223 -35.42 29.96 3.36
C ASP A 223 -34.23 29.16 3.91
N PHE A 224 -33.10 29.22 3.19
CA PHE A 224 -31.84 28.70 3.73
C PHE A 224 -31.35 29.62 4.83
N LYS A 225 -30.75 29.03 5.87
CA LYS A 225 -29.91 29.81 6.79
C LYS A 225 -28.79 30.44 5.96
N THR A 226 -28.88 31.74 5.77
CA THR A 226 -27.80 32.54 5.20
C THR A 226 -26.73 32.74 6.26
N LEU A 227 -25.49 32.71 5.80
CA LEU A 227 -24.35 33.08 6.61
C LEU A 227 -24.49 34.55 7.04
N SER A 228 -24.01 34.87 8.25
CA SER A 228 -23.90 36.28 8.64
C SER A 228 -22.88 36.99 7.75
N GLU A 229 -22.96 38.32 7.65
CA GLU A 229 -21.95 39.09 6.90
C GLU A 229 -20.53 38.82 7.40
N GLU A 230 -20.37 38.59 8.71
CA GLU A 230 -19.10 38.23 9.34
C GLU A 230 -18.58 36.85 8.90
N ASP A 231 -19.45 35.84 8.82
CA ASP A 231 -19.09 34.50 8.34
C ASP A 231 -18.70 34.52 6.85
N VAL A 232 -19.42 35.31 6.03
CA VAL A 232 -19.12 35.45 4.61
C VAL A 232 -17.74 36.04 4.41
N VAL A 233 -17.41 37.11 5.14
CA VAL A 233 -16.07 37.71 5.09
C VAL A 233 -15.02 36.69 5.52
N THR A 234 -15.27 35.96 6.60
CA THR A 234 -14.34 34.95 7.13
C THR A 234 -14.05 33.83 6.12
N LEU A 235 -15.04 33.33 5.38
CA LEU A 235 -14.86 32.26 4.40
C LEU A 235 -14.09 32.66 3.13
N ILE A 236 -13.96 33.97 2.87
CA ILE A 236 -13.25 34.52 1.70
C ILE A 236 -11.81 34.92 2.07
N LEU A 237 -11.46 34.94 3.36
CA LEU A 237 -10.10 35.23 3.79
C LEU A 237 -9.11 34.18 3.23
N PRO A 238 -7.89 34.60 2.86
CA PRO A 238 -6.83 33.66 2.50
C PRO A 238 -6.45 32.81 3.71
N PHE A 239 -6.14 31.54 3.46
CA PHE A 239 -5.66 30.63 4.49
C PHE A 239 -4.37 31.16 5.13
N SER A 240 -4.31 31.13 6.46
CA SER A 240 -3.09 31.51 7.16
C SER A 240 -2.05 30.38 7.13
N ASP A 241 -0.76 30.73 7.20
CA ASP A 241 0.34 29.76 7.31
C ASP A 241 0.11 28.76 8.45
N GLU A 242 -0.42 29.23 9.58
CA GLU A 242 -0.67 28.41 10.75
C GLU A 242 -1.87 27.47 10.54
N GLU A 243 -2.90 27.91 9.83
CA GLU A 243 -4.04 27.06 9.46
C GLU A 243 -3.62 25.92 8.53
N VAL A 244 -2.83 26.23 7.48
CA VAL A 244 -2.31 25.22 6.56
C VAL A 244 -1.41 24.23 7.31
N LYS A 245 -0.54 24.74 8.19
CA LYS A 245 0.33 23.90 9.03
C LYS A 245 -0.48 23.00 9.96
N ASN A 246 -1.50 23.52 10.65
CA ASN A 246 -2.35 22.73 11.53
C ASN A 246 -3.07 21.60 10.77
N ALA A 247 -3.62 21.89 9.59
CA ALA A 247 -4.24 20.88 8.73
C ALA A 247 -3.26 19.74 8.35
N VAL A 248 -2.00 20.08 8.05
CA VAL A 248 -0.95 19.08 7.79
C VAL A 248 -0.63 18.27 9.04
N TRP A 249 -0.60 18.90 10.22
CA TRP A 249 -0.29 18.24 11.49
C TRP A 249 -1.39 17.31 11.98
N ASP A 250 -2.65 17.65 11.74
CA ASP A 250 -3.82 16.82 12.04
C ASP A 250 -3.87 15.53 11.20
N CYS A 251 -3.21 15.51 10.04
CA CYS A 251 -3.12 14.33 9.20
C CYS A 251 -2.18 13.25 9.79
N GLU A 252 -2.62 11.99 9.82
CA GLU A 252 -1.79 10.89 10.30
C GLU A 252 -0.62 10.60 9.34
N GLY A 253 0.61 10.64 9.86
CA GLY A 253 1.84 10.67 9.05
C GLY A 253 2.05 9.44 8.15
N SER A 254 1.79 8.24 8.67
CA SER A 254 2.09 6.97 7.99
C SER A 254 0.98 6.46 7.06
N LYS A 255 -0.16 7.16 6.96
CA LYS A 255 -1.29 6.71 6.16
C LYS A 255 -1.17 7.13 4.70
N SER A 256 -1.76 6.28 3.85
CA SER A 256 -1.99 6.40 2.39
C SER A 256 -1.18 7.47 1.65
N PRO A 257 0.03 7.15 1.16
CA PRO A 257 0.73 8.04 0.25
C PRO A 257 -0.10 8.23 -1.03
N GLY A 258 -0.05 9.44 -1.58
CA GLY A 258 -0.67 9.76 -2.86
C GLY A 258 -0.05 8.97 -4.02
N PRO A 259 -0.50 9.21 -5.28
CA PRO A 259 0.09 8.57 -6.47
C PRO A 259 1.59 8.91 -6.66
N ASP A 260 2.05 9.99 -6.03
CA ASP A 260 3.43 10.44 -5.93
C ASP A 260 4.25 9.64 -4.92
N GLY A 261 3.64 8.90 -3.98
CA GLY A 261 4.32 8.00 -3.05
C GLY A 261 4.89 8.67 -1.79
N PHE A 262 4.69 9.98 -1.61
CA PHE A 262 5.04 10.71 -0.39
C PHE A 262 3.88 10.66 0.60
N ASN A 263 4.20 10.51 1.88
CA ASN A 263 3.21 10.47 2.97
C ASN A 263 3.27 11.78 3.79
N PHE A 264 2.32 11.97 4.71
CA PHE A 264 2.32 13.16 5.57
C PHE A 264 3.54 13.24 6.49
N THR A 265 4.16 12.12 6.85
CA THR A 265 5.44 12.13 7.57
C THR A 265 6.53 12.86 6.78
N PHE A 266 6.64 12.60 5.47
CA PHE A 266 7.57 13.32 4.60
C PHE A 266 7.29 14.82 4.59
N ILE A 267 6.03 15.21 4.42
CA ILE A 267 5.64 16.64 4.39
C ILE A 267 6.01 17.32 5.71
N LYS A 268 5.78 16.66 6.85
CA LYS A 268 6.12 17.19 8.18
C LYS A 268 7.63 17.31 8.38
N ASP A 269 8.41 16.33 7.95
CA ASP A 269 9.88 16.32 8.11
C ASP A 269 10.57 17.43 7.29
N PHE A 270 10.01 17.79 6.13
CA PHE A 270 10.58 18.75 5.19
C PHE A 270 9.74 20.04 5.08
N TRP A 271 8.84 20.30 6.04
CA TRP A 271 7.91 21.42 5.99
C TRP A 271 8.63 22.75 5.75
N ASP A 272 9.72 23.03 6.46
CA ASP A 272 10.46 24.28 6.30
C ASP A 272 11.12 24.43 4.92
N ASP A 273 11.42 23.32 4.25
CA ASP A 273 12.02 23.31 2.93
C ASP A 273 10.95 23.47 1.81
N ILE A 274 9.73 22.97 2.03
CA ILE A 274 8.68 22.89 1.00
C ILE A 274 7.52 23.87 1.20
N LYS A 275 7.33 24.45 2.40
CA LYS A 275 6.17 25.29 2.74
C LYS A 275 5.99 26.49 1.81
N GLY A 276 7.09 27.04 1.28
CA GLY A 276 7.02 28.15 0.31
C GLY A 276 6.22 27.78 -0.95
N ASP A 277 6.35 26.53 -1.41
CA ASP A 277 5.58 26.02 -2.55
C ASP A 277 4.12 25.68 -2.18
N PHE A 278 3.83 25.45 -0.89
CA PHE A 278 2.46 25.23 -0.38
C PHE A 278 1.71 26.54 -0.10
N LEU A 279 2.41 27.60 0.27
CA LEU A 279 1.81 28.87 0.71
C LEU A 279 1.72 29.90 -0.42
N ALA A 280 2.19 29.57 -1.62
CA ALA A 280 2.13 30.46 -2.77
C ALA A 280 0.71 30.62 -3.38
N PHE A 281 -0.33 30.08 -2.74
CA PHE A 281 -1.74 30.09 -3.19
C PHE A 281 -2.33 31.49 -3.33
#